data_AF-A0A8S3XPK0-F1
#
_entry.id   AF-A0A8S3XPK0-F1
#
_cell.length_a   1.000
_cell.length_b   1.000
_cell.length_c   1.000
_cell.angle_alpha   90.00
_cell.angle_beta   90.00
_cell.angle_gamma   90.00
#
_symmetry.space_group_name_H-M   'P 1'
#
loop_
_entity.id
_entity.type
_entity.pdbx_description
1 polymer ?
#
loop_
_entity_poly.entity_id
_entity_poly.type
_entity_poly.pdbx_seq_one_letter_code
_entity_poly.pdbx_strand_id
1 'polypeptide(L)'
;MALNNRYCKEEFVAAARKHKELKVSQLGYADEGHVYVNDHLTLFNKALLKKVKDLAKTKNFKYVWIKHCKILARKSDTSPTFRIKSEKDLLKFS
;
A
#
# COMPACT_ATOMS: atom_id res chain seq x y z
N MET A 1 0.04 21.38 6.20
CA MET A 1 -0.98 21.40 5.13
C MET A 1 -1.48 19.98 4.94
N ALA A 2 -2.74 19.68 5.24
CA ALA A 2 -3.30 18.34 5.06
C ALA A 2 -4.14 18.30 3.77
N LEU A 3 -4.08 17.20 3.03
CA LEU A 3 -4.97 16.93 1.90
C LEU A 3 -6.37 16.61 2.47
N ASN A 4 -7.21 17.63 2.59
CA ASN A 4 -8.53 17.52 3.24
C ASN A 4 -9.58 16.80 2.36
N ASN A 5 -9.36 16.72 1.05
CA ASN A 5 -10.23 15.99 0.14
C ASN A 5 -9.66 14.58 -0.11
N ARG A 6 -10.47 13.56 0.21
CA ARG A 6 -10.10 12.15 -0.02
C ARG A 6 -9.77 11.89 -1.49
N TYR A 7 -10.55 12.38 -2.43
CA TYR A 7 -10.33 12.12 -3.85
C TYR A 7 -9.00 12.70 -4.32
N CYS A 8 -8.70 13.96 -3.99
CA CYS A 8 -7.43 14.59 -4.32
C CYS A 8 -6.23 13.82 -3.72
N LYS A 9 -6.35 13.34 -2.48
CA LYS A 9 -5.31 12.49 -1.87
C LYS A 9 -5.10 11.21 -2.67
N GLU A 10 -6.17 10.51 -3.02
CA GLU A 10 -6.08 9.23 -3.72
C GLU A 10 -5.55 9.40 -5.15
N GLU A 11 -5.94 10.46 -5.85
CA GLU A 11 -5.40 10.81 -7.17
C GLU A 11 -3.91 11.14 -7.10
N PHE A 12 -3.49 11.92 -6.10
CA PHE A 12 -2.08 12.25 -5.89
C PHE A 12 -1.23 11.00 -5.66
N VAL A 13 -1.66 10.10 -4.77
CA VAL A 13 -0.95 8.84 -4.51
C VAL A 13 -0.92 7.96 -5.77
N ALA A 14 -2.02 7.90 -6.53
CA ALA A 14 -2.07 7.14 -7.78
C ALA A 14 -1.13 7.71 -8.85
N ALA A 15 -1.09 9.03 -9.02
CA ALA A 15 -0.17 9.72 -9.92
C ALA A 15 1.29 9.46 -9.53
N ALA A 16 1.62 9.59 -8.24
CA ALA A 16 2.97 9.30 -7.74
C ALA A 16 3.40 7.85 -7.98
N ARG A 17 2.50 6.87 -7.83
CA ARG A 17 2.82 5.45 -8.15
C ARG A 17 3.03 5.20 -9.65
N LYS A 18 2.40 5.99 -10.52
CA LYS A 18 2.60 5.93 -11.98
C LYS A 18 3.97 6.51 -12.35
N HIS A 19 4.42 7.55 -11.64
CA HIS A 19 5.75 8.13 -11.78
C HIS A 19 6.76 7.43 -10.87
N LYS A 20 7.36 6.34 -11.37
CA LYS A 20 8.27 5.48 -10.58
C LYS A 20 9.57 6.16 -10.12
N GLU A 21 9.94 7.28 -10.74
CA GLU A 21 11.21 7.99 -10.48
C GLU A 21 10.95 9.44 -10.10
N LEU A 22 10.39 9.66 -8.91
CA LEU A 22 10.33 10.99 -8.32
C LEU A 22 11.68 11.29 -7.65
N LYS A 23 12.34 12.36 -8.08
CA LYS A 23 13.63 12.81 -7.56
C LYS A 23 13.46 14.08 -6.73
N VAL A 24 14.31 14.25 -5.72
CA VAL A 24 14.30 15.45 -4.87
C VAL A 24 14.64 16.71 -5.68
N SER A 25 15.47 16.57 -6.72
CA SER A 25 15.78 17.67 -7.66
C SER A 25 14.57 18.21 -8.42
N GLN A 26 13.55 17.39 -8.67
CA GLN A 26 12.29 17.84 -9.30
C GLN A 26 11.46 18.74 -8.38
N LEU A 27 11.77 18.74 -7.08
CA LEU A 27 11.16 19.63 -6.09
C LEU A 27 12.01 20.90 -5.86
N GLY A 28 13.10 21.09 -6.61
CA GLY A 28 13.96 22.28 -6.53
C GLY A 28 15.08 22.20 -5.48
N TYR A 29 15.34 21.02 -4.90
CA TYR A 29 16.49 20.84 -4.01
C TYR A 29 17.75 20.46 -4.80
N ALA A 30 18.91 20.85 -4.29
CA ALA A 30 20.20 20.51 -4.90
C ALA A 30 20.63 19.07 -4.62
N ASP A 31 20.05 18.43 -3.61
CA ASP A 31 20.40 17.07 -3.19
C ASP A 31 19.94 15.98 -4.17
N GLU A 32 20.73 14.91 -4.22
CA GLU A 32 20.35 13.67 -4.90
C GLU A 32 19.50 12.80 -3.96
N GLY A 33 18.37 12.30 -4.47
CA GLY A 33 17.54 11.38 -3.72
C GLY A 33 16.24 11.03 -4.43
N HIS A 34 15.54 10.04 -3.88
CA HIS A 34 14.22 9.62 -4.32
C HIS A 34 13.14 10.11 -3.37
N VAL A 35 12.01 10.53 -3.93
CA VAL A 35 10.81 10.91 -3.19
C VAL A 35 9.85 9.73 -3.17
N TYR A 36 9.44 9.32 -1.97
CA TYR A 36 8.49 8.22 -1.79
C TYR A 36 7.14 8.74 -1.33
N VAL A 37 6.10 8.39 -2.07
CA VAL A 37 4.71 8.74 -1.73
C VAL A 37 3.96 7.46 -1.36
N ASN A 38 3.55 7.37 -0.09
CA ASN A 38 2.88 6.19 0.47
C ASN A 38 1.60 6.58 1.21
N ASP A 39 0.68 5.62 1.33
CA ASP A 39 -0.49 5.78 2.20
C ASP A 39 -0.06 5.77 3.67
N HIS A 40 -0.52 6.77 4.42
CA HIS A 40 -0.35 6.76 5.87
C HIS A 40 -1.28 5.72 6.50
N LEU A 41 -0.69 4.70 7.14
CA LEU A 41 -1.40 3.66 7.88
C LEU A 41 -1.30 3.92 9.39
N THR A 42 -2.37 3.60 10.11
CA THR A 42 -2.34 3.55 11.58
C THR A 42 -1.33 2.51 12.06
N LEU A 43 -0.85 2.63 13.30
CA LEU A 43 0.08 1.65 13.89
C LEU A 43 -0.48 0.22 13.82
N PHE A 44 -1.77 0.07 14.12
CA PHE A 44 -2.51 -1.18 13.98
C PHE A 44 -2.44 -1.73 12.55
N ASN A 45 -2.73 -0.91 11.53
CA ASN A 45 -2.69 -1.35 10.14
C ASN A 45 -1.26 -1.66 9.66
N LYS A 46 -0.23 -0.97 10.18
CA LYS A 46 1.18 -1.32 9.90
C LYS A 46 1.52 -2.70 10.47
N ALA A 47 1.12 -3.00 11.70
CA ALA A 47 1.32 -4.30 12.34
C ALA A 47 0.55 -5.41 11.59
N LEU A 48 -0.70 -5.15 11.22
CA LEU A 48 -1.51 -6.08 10.42
C LEU A 48 -0.87 -6.35 9.06
N LEU A 49 -0.39 -5.31 8.36
CA LEU A 49 0.30 -5.47 7.07
C LEU A 49 1.53 -6.37 7.17
N LYS A 50 2.31 -6.26 8.25
CA LYS A 50 3.46 -7.14 8.48
C LYS A 50 3.00 -8.61 8.56
N LYS A 51 2.02 -8.90 9.42
CA LYS A 51 1.42 -10.24 9.56
C LYS A 51 0.88 -10.79 8.25
N VAL A 52 0.18 -9.95 7.47
CA VAL A 52 -0.35 -10.33 6.14
C VAL A 52 0.78 -10.72 5.18
N LYS A 53 1.86 -9.93 5.11
CA LYS A 53 2.99 -10.23 4.23
C LYS A 53 3.71 -11.51 4.62
N ASP A 54 3.85 -11.77 5.91
CA ASP A 54 4.48 -13.00 6.41
C ASP A 54 3.61 -14.22 6.09
N LEU A 55 2.29 -14.13 6.29
CA LEU A 55 1.34 -15.19 5.93
C LEU A 55 1.23 -15.39 4.41
N ALA A 56 1.32 -14.32 3.63
CA ALA A 56 1.28 -14.40 2.18
C ALA A 56 2.43 -15.24 1.62
N LYS A 57 3.62 -15.17 2.23
CA LYS A 57 4.77 -16.02 1.87
C LYS A 57 4.50 -17.49 2.16
N THR A 58 3.91 -17.82 3.31
CA THR A 58 3.65 -19.21 3.71
C THR A 58 2.45 -19.84 3.00
N LYS A 59 1.50 -19.01 2.54
CA LYS A 59 0.26 -19.45 1.87
C LYS A 59 0.25 -19.21 0.35
N ASN A 60 1.41 -18.88 -0.24
CA ASN A 60 1.59 -18.64 -1.68
C ASN A 60 0.64 -17.58 -2.26
N PHE A 61 0.42 -16.48 -1.55
CA PHE A 61 -0.28 -15.33 -2.12
C PHE A 61 0.68 -14.53 -2.99
N LYS A 62 0.36 -14.42 -4.28
CA LYS A 62 1.20 -13.72 -5.26
C LYS A 62 1.24 -12.20 -5.03
N TYR A 63 0.17 -11.61 -4.51
CA TYR A 63 0.06 -10.15 -4.41
C TYR A 63 -0.47 -9.69 -3.06
N VAL A 64 0.22 -8.71 -2.45
CA VAL A 64 -0.23 -7.95 -1.29
C VAL A 64 0.10 -6.48 -1.52
N TRP A 65 -0.89 -5.59 -1.44
CA TRP A 65 -0.68 -4.16 -1.66
C TRP A 65 -1.64 -3.30 -0.82
N ILE A 66 -1.38 -1.99 -0.81
CA ILE A 66 -2.20 -1.00 -0.11
C ILE A 66 -2.89 -0.12 -1.14
N LYS A 67 -4.20 0.13 -0.96
CA LYS A 67 -4.96 1.11 -1.75
C LYS A 67 -6.01 1.75 -0.86
N HIS A 68 -6.13 3.09 -0.88
CA HIS A 68 -7.09 3.81 -0.03
C HIS A 68 -6.93 3.50 1.47
N CYS A 69 -5.68 3.40 1.95
CA CYS A 69 -5.34 2.95 3.31
C CYS A 69 -5.88 1.54 3.68
N LYS A 70 -6.29 0.72 2.70
CA LYS A 70 -6.80 -0.64 2.90
C LYS A 70 -5.75 -1.64 2.44
N ILE A 71 -5.56 -2.69 3.23
CA ILE A 71 -4.70 -3.82 2.88
C ILE A 71 -5.51 -4.76 1.98
N LEU A 72 -4.96 -5.03 0.81
CA LEU A 72 -5.54 -5.91 -0.20
C LEU A 72 -4.57 -7.07 -0.48
N ALA A 73 -5.11 -8.26 -0.67
CA ALA A 73 -4.34 -9.44 -1.04
C ALA A 73 -5.05 -10.24 -2.13
N ARG A 74 -4.26 -10.91 -2.97
CA ARG A 74 -4.75 -11.77 -4.05
C ARG A 74 -3.84 -12.97 -4.20
N LYS A 75 -4.42 -14.17 -4.24
CA LYS A 75 -3.65 -15.42 -4.25
C LYS A 75 -2.97 -15.68 -5.59
N SER A 76 -3.71 -15.57 -6.69
CA SER A 76 -3.23 -15.78 -8.06
C SER A 76 -3.86 -14.77 -9.03
N ASP A 77 -3.45 -14.80 -10.30
CA ASP A 77 -3.98 -13.92 -11.36
C ASP A 77 -5.44 -14.16 -11.72
N THR A 78 -6.04 -15.28 -11.27
CA THR A 78 -7.45 -15.61 -11.47
C THR A 78 -8.27 -15.51 -10.19
N SER A 79 -7.63 -15.57 -9.01
CA SER A 79 -8.33 -15.48 -7.73
C SER A 79 -8.91 -14.09 -7.49
N PRO A 80 -10.02 -13.96 -6.72
CA PRO A 80 -10.53 -12.66 -6.32
C PRO A 80 -9.58 -11.93 -5.37
N THR A 81 -9.74 -10.60 -5.31
CA THR A 81 -9.01 -9.74 -4.36
C THR A 81 -9.76 -9.66 -3.05
N PHE A 82 -9.06 -9.81 -1.93
CA PHE A 82 -9.62 -9.74 -0.58
C PHE A 82 -9.14 -8.51 0.16
N ARG A 83 -10.04 -7.86 0.90
CA ARG A 83 -9.69 -6.79 1.83
C ARG A 83 -9.54 -7.34 3.23
N ILE A 84 -8.41 -7.03 3.84
CA ILE A 84 -8.07 -7.47 5.19
C ILE A 84 -8.29 -6.28 6.11
N LYS A 85 -9.19 -6.43 7.08
CA LYS A 85 -9.52 -5.37 8.05
C LYS A 85 -9.07 -5.73 9.46
N SER A 86 -8.87 -7.03 9.73
CA SER A 86 -8.56 -7.55 11.04
C SER A 86 -7.69 -8.81 10.94
N GLU A 87 -7.11 -9.23 12.07
CA GLU A 87 -6.38 -10.49 12.14
C GLU A 87 -7.29 -11.71 11.90
N LYS A 88 -8.59 -11.61 12.20
CA LYS A 88 -9.55 -12.69 11.90
C LYS A 88 -9.70 -12.92 10.40
N ASP A 89 -9.52 -11.89 9.57
CA ASP A 89 -9.54 -12.05 8.11
C ASP A 89 -8.35 -12.87 7.61
N LEU A 90 -7.28 -13.00 8.40
CA LEU A 90 -6.14 -13.87 8.08
C LEU A 90 -6.53 -15.35 8.12
N LEU A 91 -7.55 -15.72 8.89
CA LEU A 91 -8.06 -17.10 8.92
C LEU A 91 -8.68 -17.53 7.58
N LYS A 92 -9.13 -16.55 6.77
CA LYS A 92 -9.65 -16.80 5.42
C LYS A 92 -8.55 -17.13 4.40
N PHE A 93 -7.27 -17.15 4.81
CA PHE A 93 -6.13 -17.57 3.99
C PHE A 93 -5.96 -19.10 3.94
N SER A 94 -6.98 -19.88 4.35
CA SER A 94 -6.96 -21.35 4.24
C SER A 94 -6.89 -21.81 2.78
#